data_AF-A0A1M5NRS9-F1
#
_entry.id   AF-A0A1M5NRS9-F1
#
_cell.length_a   1.000
_cell.length_b   1.000
_cell.length_c   1.000
_cell.angle_alpha   90.00
_cell.angle_beta   90.00
_cell.angle_gamma   90.00
#
_symmetry.space_group_name_H-M   'P 1'
#
loop_
_entity.id
_entity.type
_entity.pdbx_description
1 polymer ?
#
loop_
_entity_poly.entity_id
_entity_poly.type
_entity_poly.pdbx_seq_one_letter_code
_entity_poly.pdbx_strand_id
1 'polypeptide(L)'
;MKSVFNGSFSQVEETVSESFAKNSINTIKGFNLLKAFIFMIFCIGLASYALYGASIYISNIMNQATIPLDQNNEFITIFDNIWYMHIQSILILTVVIGTLVYRKKDNIKSFFVYNTFLTIFLLLFMIFFFKVMQLLVYSSSLRLIYTGLFMISYLYIFVKSYQKAKKMVYGTKKKRSSLIEWFSRNRKNITSFLIGVGGLYYLSKVIFMEANDLETRIIGSLIDFLPLIVCFASFSFLYFNSVAIRSYYLYKYSEQFRQKFGVDKKDWYGEKYQG
;
A
#
# COMPACT_ATOMS: atom_id res chain seq x y z
N MET A 1 -21.10 18.81 -0.46
CA MET A 1 -20.23 18.16 -1.48
C MET A 1 -20.88 16.85 -1.91
N LYS A 2 -21.08 16.59 -3.21
CA LYS A 2 -21.61 15.29 -3.67
C LYS A 2 -20.59 14.18 -3.37
N SER A 3 -21.09 13.07 -2.80
CA SER A 3 -20.26 11.90 -2.49
C SER A 3 -19.83 11.20 -3.77
N VAL A 4 -18.54 10.84 -3.85
CA VAL A 4 -17.96 10.11 -4.99
C VAL A 4 -18.73 8.80 -5.21
N PHE A 5 -19.13 8.12 -4.15
CA PHE A 5 -19.88 6.84 -4.21
C PHE A 5 -21.28 6.95 -4.84
N ASN A 6 -21.81 8.16 -5.02
CA ASN A 6 -23.15 8.38 -5.60
C ASN A 6 -23.14 8.69 -7.11
N GLY A 7 -22.00 8.53 -7.79
CA GLY A 7 -21.92 8.68 -9.25
C GLY A 7 -22.88 7.74 -10.00
N SER A 8 -23.57 8.23 -11.03
CA SER A 8 -24.46 7.42 -11.90
C SER A 8 -23.67 6.52 -12.85
N PHE A 9 -24.33 5.55 -13.50
CA PHE A 9 -23.68 4.69 -14.50
C PHE A 9 -23.07 5.49 -15.65
N SER A 10 -23.86 6.38 -16.27
CA SER A 10 -23.41 7.26 -17.37
C SER A 10 -22.19 8.11 -17.01
N GLN A 11 -22.02 8.44 -15.74
CA GLN A 11 -20.90 9.22 -15.22
C GLN A 11 -19.60 8.42 -15.09
N VAL A 12 -19.69 7.12 -14.82
CA VAL A 12 -18.54 6.24 -14.55
C VAL A 12 -18.28 5.23 -15.67
N GLU A 13 -19.09 5.26 -16.71
CA GLU A 13 -19.13 4.29 -17.80
C GLU A 13 -17.78 4.16 -18.52
N GLU A 14 -17.05 5.27 -18.68
CA GLU A 14 -15.73 5.35 -19.33
C GLU A 14 -14.59 5.02 -18.37
N THR A 15 -14.85 5.03 -17.05
CA THR A 15 -13.82 4.76 -16.04
C THR A 15 -13.47 3.26 -15.95
N VAL A 16 -14.42 2.40 -16.29
CA VAL A 16 -14.29 0.94 -16.27
C VAL A 16 -14.22 0.45 -17.71
N SER A 17 -13.05 -0.04 -18.13
CA SER A 17 -12.86 -0.62 -19.46
C SER A 17 -13.29 -2.09 -19.50
N GLU A 18 -13.61 -2.58 -20.70
CA GLU A 18 -13.87 -4.00 -20.92
C GLU A 18 -12.66 -4.87 -20.53
N SER A 19 -11.45 -4.41 -20.85
CA SER A 19 -10.20 -5.09 -20.45
C SER A 19 -10.06 -5.21 -18.93
N PHE A 20 -10.46 -4.19 -18.18
CA PHE A 20 -10.47 -4.22 -16.73
C PHE A 20 -11.49 -5.25 -16.21
N ALA A 21 -12.70 -5.27 -16.78
CA ALA A 21 -13.73 -6.24 -16.41
C ALA A 21 -13.31 -7.69 -16.71
N LYS A 22 -12.78 -7.97 -17.92
CA LYS A 22 -12.25 -9.29 -18.29
C LYS A 22 -11.11 -9.72 -17.37
N ASN A 23 -10.17 -8.83 -17.09
CA ASN A 23 -9.08 -9.11 -16.16
C ASN A 23 -9.58 -9.39 -14.73
N SER A 24 -10.64 -8.70 -14.30
CA SER A 24 -11.28 -8.92 -13.00
C SER A 24 -11.82 -10.35 -12.89
N ILE A 25 -12.56 -10.80 -13.90
CA ILE A 25 -13.12 -12.17 -13.96
C ILE A 25 -11.99 -13.20 -14.02
N ASN A 26 -10.99 -13.00 -14.88
CA ASN A 26 -9.87 -13.94 -15.03
C ASN A 26 -9.05 -14.09 -13.74
N THR A 27 -8.83 -12.99 -13.02
CA THR A 27 -8.14 -13.00 -11.72
C THR A 27 -8.87 -13.90 -10.73
N ILE A 28 -10.20 -13.78 -10.64
CA ILE A 28 -11.03 -14.57 -9.71
C ILE A 28 -11.15 -16.02 -10.14
N LYS A 29 -11.40 -16.30 -11.44
CA LYS A 29 -11.44 -17.67 -11.97
C LYS A 29 -10.10 -18.39 -11.72
N GLY A 30 -9.00 -17.65 -11.87
CA GLY A 30 -7.65 -18.14 -11.64
C GLY A 30 -7.27 -18.37 -10.17
N PHE A 31 -8.05 -17.89 -9.19
CA PHE A 31 -7.76 -17.98 -7.75
C PHE A 31 -8.30 -19.30 -7.15
N ASN A 32 -7.52 -20.37 -7.31
CA ASN A 32 -7.86 -21.70 -6.80
C ASN A 32 -7.40 -21.92 -5.33
N LEU A 33 -7.76 -23.07 -4.73
CA LEU A 33 -7.41 -23.38 -3.34
C LEU A 33 -5.90 -23.37 -3.08
N LEU A 34 -5.10 -23.88 -4.03
CA LEU A 34 -3.64 -23.87 -3.92
C LEU A 34 -3.09 -22.43 -3.88
N LYS A 35 -3.53 -21.57 -4.82
CA LYS A 35 -3.13 -20.16 -4.83
C LYS A 35 -3.63 -19.42 -3.60
N ALA A 36 -4.82 -19.75 -3.09
CA ALA A 36 -5.33 -19.19 -1.85
C ALA A 36 -4.43 -19.56 -0.66
N PHE A 37 -4.00 -20.82 -0.57
CA PHE A 37 -3.08 -21.29 0.47
C PHE A 37 -1.71 -20.60 0.40
N ILE A 38 -1.10 -20.55 -0.79
CA ILE A 38 0.17 -19.84 -1.01
C ILE A 38 0.04 -18.35 -0.66
N PHE A 39 -1.06 -17.73 -1.07
CA PHE A 39 -1.35 -16.32 -0.78
C PHE A 39 -1.49 -16.06 0.72
N MET A 40 -2.16 -16.95 1.46
CA MET A 40 -2.25 -16.85 2.92
C MET A 40 -0.89 -17.01 3.60
N ILE A 41 -0.09 -18.02 3.22
CA ILE A 41 1.25 -18.20 3.78
C ILE A 41 2.11 -16.95 3.56
N PHE A 42 2.07 -16.40 2.35
CA PHE A 42 2.84 -15.21 2.03
C PHE A 42 2.36 -13.99 2.82
N CYS A 43 1.07 -13.66 2.81
CA CYS A 43 0.57 -12.43 3.43
C CYS A 43 0.47 -12.53 4.96
N ILE A 44 -0.02 -13.64 5.49
CA ILE A 44 -0.19 -13.84 6.94
C ILE A 44 1.13 -14.29 7.54
N GLY A 45 1.69 -15.39 7.05
CA GLY A 45 2.89 -16.00 7.61
C GLY A 45 4.12 -15.10 7.46
N LEU A 46 4.51 -14.79 6.22
CA LEU A 46 5.75 -14.04 5.96
C LEU A 46 5.56 -12.53 6.18
N ALA A 47 4.62 -11.90 5.49
CA ALA A 47 4.50 -10.45 5.50
C ALA A 47 4.02 -9.89 6.85
N SER A 48 3.12 -10.59 7.56
CA SER A 48 2.62 -10.12 8.86
C SER A 48 3.46 -10.70 10.00
N TYR A 49 3.33 -12.00 10.28
CA TYR A 49 3.90 -12.61 11.49
C TYR A 49 5.42 -12.71 11.48
N ALA A 50 6.06 -13.09 10.37
CA ALA A 50 7.53 -13.18 10.33
C ALA A 50 8.18 -11.79 10.43
N LEU A 51 7.58 -10.77 9.79
CA LEU A 51 8.04 -9.39 9.92
C LEU A 51 7.86 -8.86 11.36
N TYR A 52 6.78 -9.23 12.04
CA TYR A 52 6.59 -8.94 13.47
C TYR A 52 7.65 -9.63 14.35
N GLY A 53 7.89 -10.93 14.12
CA GLY A 53 8.95 -11.66 14.80
C GLY A 53 10.33 -11.03 14.58
N ALA A 54 10.63 -10.60 13.35
CA ALA A 54 11.85 -9.87 13.03
C ALA A 54 11.94 -8.54 13.79
N SER A 55 10.84 -7.80 13.93
CA SER A 55 10.83 -6.53 14.68
C SER A 55 11.09 -6.72 16.18
N ILE A 56 10.53 -7.78 16.80
CA ILE A 56 10.83 -8.14 18.19
C ILE A 56 12.29 -8.55 18.32
N TYR A 57 12.77 -9.40 17.40
CA TYR A 57 14.14 -9.87 17.41
C TYR A 57 15.13 -8.69 17.34
N ILE A 58 14.95 -7.79 16.37
CA ILE A 58 15.77 -6.58 16.21
C ILE A 58 15.77 -5.75 17.49
N SER A 59 14.59 -5.54 18.10
CA SER A 59 14.45 -4.75 19.33
C SER A 59 15.24 -5.35 20.51
N ASN A 60 15.33 -6.69 20.58
CA ASN A 60 16.05 -7.38 21.66
C ASN A 60 17.57 -7.40 21.48
N ILE A 61 18.07 -7.26 20.24
CA ILE A 61 19.51 -7.37 19.93
C ILE A 61 20.16 -6.01 19.61
N MET A 62 19.49 -4.89 19.84
CA MET A 62 19.94 -3.56 19.41
C MET A 62 21.36 -3.19 19.86
N ASN A 63 21.77 -3.62 21.06
CA ASN A 63 23.11 -3.40 21.62
C ASN A 63 24.14 -4.48 21.30
N GLN A 64 23.71 -5.59 20.69
CA GLN A 64 24.55 -6.72 20.30
C GLN A 64 24.82 -6.73 18.79
N ALA A 65 24.14 -5.87 18.04
CA ALA A 65 24.29 -5.76 16.60
C ALA A 65 25.67 -5.21 16.22
N THR A 66 26.25 -5.76 15.14
CA THR A 66 27.52 -5.31 14.54
C THR A 66 27.50 -3.82 14.20
N ILE A 67 26.33 -3.29 13.86
CA ILE A 67 26.06 -1.86 13.71
C ILE A 67 25.17 -1.47 14.89
N PRO A 68 25.65 -0.65 15.85
CA PRO A 68 24.88 -0.32 17.04
C PRO A 68 23.60 0.41 16.65
N LEU A 69 22.46 -0.10 17.14
CA LEU A 69 21.15 0.52 16.99
C LEU A 69 20.79 1.30 18.25
N ASP A 70 19.90 2.28 18.11
CA ASP A 70 19.47 3.13 19.22
C ASP A 70 18.54 2.35 20.16
N GLN A 71 18.99 2.05 21.37
CA GLN A 71 18.20 1.34 22.40
C GLN A 71 17.00 2.16 22.89
N ASN A 72 17.05 3.49 22.74
CA ASN A 72 15.98 4.39 23.14
C ASN A 72 15.02 4.69 21.97
N ASN A 73 15.06 3.87 20.91
CA ASN A 73 14.22 4.06 19.73
C ASN A 73 12.73 4.01 20.12
N GLU A 74 12.02 5.10 19.84
CA GLU A 74 10.65 5.33 20.29
C GLU A 74 9.66 4.33 19.65
N PHE A 75 10.05 3.72 18.53
CA PHE A 75 9.24 2.75 17.81
C PHE A 75 9.22 1.35 18.45
N ILE A 76 10.14 1.02 19.37
CA ILE A 76 10.20 -0.30 20.04
C ILE A 76 8.86 -0.63 20.70
N THR A 77 8.31 0.31 21.47
CA THR A 77 7.05 0.14 22.22
C THR A 77 5.83 -0.16 21.35
N ILE A 78 5.91 0.13 20.04
CA ILE A 78 4.81 -0.15 19.12
C ILE A 78 4.69 -1.65 18.82
N PHE A 79 5.79 -2.40 18.97
CA PHE A 79 5.85 -3.83 18.71
C PHE A 79 5.41 -4.67 19.92
N ASP A 80 5.08 -4.06 21.05
CA ASP A 80 4.55 -4.77 22.22
C ASP A 80 3.13 -5.31 21.97
N ASN A 81 2.44 -4.81 20.93
CA ASN A 81 1.06 -5.14 20.65
C ASN A 81 0.89 -6.01 19.38
N ILE A 82 0.68 -7.31 19.61
CA ILE A 82 0.46 -8.30 18.55
C ILE A 82 -0.87 -8.13 17.79
N TRP A 83 -1.84 -7.36 18.31
CA TRP A 83 -3.17 -7.18 17.68
C TRP A 83 -3.10 -6.67 16.25
N TYR A 84 -2.05 -5.93 15.93
CA TYR A 84 -1.80 -5.47 14.57
C TYR A 84 -1.73 -6.62 13.55
N MET A 85 -1.06 -7.72 13.91
CA MET A 85 -0.93 -8.92 13.07
C MET A 85 -2.26 -9.65 12.93
N HIS A 86 -3.05 -9.71 14.00
CA HIS A 86 -4.38 -10.31 13.96
C HIS A 86 -5.31 -9.54 13.03
N ILE A 87 -5.32 -8.20 13.09
CA ILE A 87 -6.12 -7.35 12.19
C ILE A 87 -5.72 -7.60 10.73
N GLN A 88 -4.42 -7.62 10.42
CA GLN A 88 -3.93 -7.91 9.07
C GLN A 88 -4.34 -9.31 8.59
N SER A 89 -4.25 -10.29 9.47
CA SER A 89 -4.63 -11.68 9.17
C SER A 89 -6.12 -11.80 8.86
N ILE A 90 -6.98 -11.13 9.64
CA ILE A 90 -8.43 -11.10 9.42
C ILE A 90 -8.76 -10.48 8.06
N LEU A 91 -8.07 -9.42 7.65
CA LEU A 91 -8.27 -8.81 6.32
C LEU A 91 -7.94 -9.81 5.20
N ILE A 92 -6.82 -10.54 5.30
CA ILE A 92 -6.41 -11.54 4.30
C ILE A 92 -7.35 -12.75 4.30
N LEU A 93 -7.77 -13.21 5.48
CA LEU A 93 -8.78 -14.28 5.58
C LEU A 93 -10.10 -13.85 4.92
N THR A 94 -10.50 -12.58 5.10
CA THR A 94 -11.69 -12.03 4.43
C THR A 94 -11.53 -12.01 2.91
N VAL A 95 -10.35 -11.62 2.40
CA VAL A 95 -10.03 -11.71 0.96
C VAL A 95 -10.17 -13.14 0.46
N VAL A 96 -9.57 -14.11 1.15
CA VAL A 96 -9.50 -15.51 0.71
C VAL A 96 -10.87 -16.17 0.79
N ILE A 97 -11.53 -16.11 1.94
CA ILE A 97 -12.86 -16.70 2.14
C ILE A 97 -13.85 -16.03 1.19
N GLY A 98 -13.87 -14.70 1.13
CA GLY A 98 -14.72 -13.95 0.22
C GLY A 98 -14.51 -14.38 -1.24
N THR A 99 -13.26 -14.48 -1.67
CA THR A 99 -12.93 -14.90 -3.04
C THR A 99 -13.41 -16.32 -3.32
N LEU A 100 -13.14 -17.28 -2.42
CA LEU A 100 -13.52 -18.68 -2.59
C LEU A 100 -15.04 -18.92 -2.55
N VAL A 101 -15.77 -18.15 -1.73
CA VAL A 101 -17.23 -18.22 -1.63
C VAL A 101 -17.89 -17.62 -2.88
N TYR A 102 -17.42 -16.46 -3.34
CA TYR A 102 -18.06 -15.72 -4.43
C TYR A 102 -17.57 -16.12 -5.82
N ARG A 103 -16.38 -16.72 -6.01
CA ARG A 103 -15.85 -17.09 -7.35
C ARG A 103 -16.71 -18.02 -8.20
N LYS A 104 -17.71 -18.70 -7.63
CA LYS A 104 -18.67 -19.52 -8.39
C LYS A 104 -20.06 -18.89 -8.49
N LYS A 105 -20.33 -17.85 -7.70
CA LYS A 105 -21.66 -17.24 -7.52
C LYS A 105 -21.73 -15.82 -8.09
N ASP A 106 -20.69 -15.02 -7.91
CA ASP A 106 -20.55 -13.66 -8.43
C ASP A 106 -19.06 -13.27 -8.55
N ASN A 107 -18.48 -13.38 -9.75
CA ASN A 107 -17.08 -13.01 -9.98
C ASN A 107 -16.81 -11.52 -9.72
N ILE A 108 -17.78 -10.65 -10.01
CA ILE A 108 -17.60 -9.21 -9.84
C ILE A 108 -17.61 -8.83 -8.36
N LYS A 109 -18.55 -9.37 -7.57
CA LYS A 109 -18.56 -9.20 -6.12
C LYS A 109 -17.31 -9.77 -5.48
N SER A 110 -16.86 -10.94 -5.94
CA SER A 110 -15.60 -11.56 -5.51
C SER A 110 -14.41 -10.62 -5.71
N PHE A 111 -14.30 -10.03 -6.91
CA PHE A 111 -13.24 -9.07 -7.23
C PHE A 111 -13.33 -7.77 -6.44
N PHE A 112 -14.53 -7.27 -6.17
CA PHE A 112 -14.73 -6.10 -5.31
C PHE A 112 -14.25 -6.36 -3.87
N VAL A 113 -14.66 -7.49 -3.27
CA VAL A 113 -14.23 -7.90 -1.93
C VAL A 113 -12.71 -8.08 -1.91
N TYR A 114 -12.15 -8.81 -2.88
CA TYR A 114 -10.71 -9.03 -3.01
C TYR A 114 -9.94 -7.71 -2.97
N ASN A 115 -10.25 -6.76 -3.86
CA ASN A 115 -9.48 -5.51 -3.97
C ASN A 115 -9.70 -4.58 -2.78
N THR A 116 -10.90 -4.53 -2.21
CA THR A 116 -11.20 -3.65 -1.08
C THR A 116 -10.39 -4.06 0.14
N PHE A 117 -10.50 -5.32 0.55
CA PHE A 117 -9.80 -5.81 1.75
C PHE A 117 -8.28 -5.93 1.51
N LEU A 118 -7.83 -6.27 0.30
CA LEU A 118 -6.41 -6.27 -0.03
C LEU A 118 -5.81 -4.85 0.03
N THR A 119 -6.54 -3.83 -0.46
CA THR A 119 -6.08 -2.45 -0.39
C THR A 119 -5.97 -1.99 1.07
N ILE A 120 -6.94 -2.32 1.92
CA ILE A 120 -6.88 -1.99 3.35
C ILE A 120 -5.71 -2.74 4.03
N PHE A 121 -5.51 -4.02 3.71
CA PHE A 121 -4.36 -4.78 4.19
C PHE A 121 -3.04 -4.12 3.80
N LEU A 122 -2.87 -3.75 2.52
CA LEU A 122 -1.64 -3.11 2.03
C LEU A 122 -1.40 -1.75 2.69
N LEU A 123 -2.46 -0.97 2.95
CA LEU A 123 -2.36 0.29 3.70
C LEU A 123 -1.74 0.07 5.08
N LEU A 124 -2.29 -0.87 5.84
CA LEU A 124 -1.78 -1.22 7.15
C LEU A 124 -0.38 -1.82 7.03
N PHE A 125 -0.16 -2.76 6.12
CA PHE A 125 1.15 -3.36 5.91
C PHE A 125 2.24 -2.31 5.69
N MET A 126 2.01 -1.30 4.86
CA MET A 126 2.97 -0.23 4.63
C MET A 126 3.22 0.66 5.86
N ILE A 127 2.18 0.94 6.66
CA ILE A 127 2.33 1.66 7.93
C ILE A 127 3.20 0.88 8.91
N PHE A 128 3.02 -0.43 8.99
CA PHE A 128 3.80 -1.28 9.88
C PHE A 128 5.22 -1.49 9.38
N PHE A 129 5.38 -1.78 8.10
CA PHE A 129 6.68 -1.93 7.47
C PHE A 129 7.51 -0.66 7.62
N PHE A 130 6.90 0.52 7.50
CA PHE A 130 7.57 1.79 7.79
C PHE A 130 8.10 1.84 9.23
N LYS A 131 7.29 1.46 10.22
CA LYS A 131 7.71 1.40 11.63
C LYS A 131 8.84 0.41 11.86
N VAL A 132 8.82 -0.75 11.21
CA VAL A 132 9.92 -1.72 11.30
C VAL A 132 11.20 -1.10 10.74
N MET A 133 11.14 -0.39 9.60
CA MET A 133 12.31 0.30 9.06
C MET A 133 12.80 1.44 9.98
N GLN A 134 11.94 2.05 10.80
CA GLN A 134 12.36 3.07 11.79
C GLN A 134 13.21 2.48 12.91
N LEU A 135 13.06 1.19 13.25
CA LEU A 135 13.94 0.52 14.23
C LEU A 135 15.41 0.52 13.80
N LEU A 136 15.63 0.55 12.49
CA LEU A 136 16.96 0.44 11.90
C LEU A 136 17.67 1.80 11.80
N VAL A 137 16.98 2.91 12.12
CA VAL A 137 17.56 4.26 12.06
C VAL A 137 18.09 4.65 13.43
N TYR A 138 19.39 4.91 13.50
CA TYR A 138 20.06 5.27 14.76
C TYR A 138 19.67 6.68 15.25
N SER A 139 19.58 7.67 14.35
CA SER A 139 19.35 9.07 14.74
C SER A 139 17.86 9.40 14.95
N SER A 140 17.49 9.83 16.17
CA SER A 140 16.12 10.29 16.49
C SER A 140 15.66 11.44 15.58
N SER A 141 16.54 12.40 15.26
CA SER A 141 16.22 13.49 14.33
C SER A 141 15.85 13.00 12.93
N LEU A 142 16.56 11.99 12.41
CA LEU A 142 16.22 11.36 11.12
C LEU A 142 14.90 10.61 11.18
N ARG A 143 14.63 9.88 12.29
CA ARG A 143 13.34 9.21 12.49
C ARG A 143 12.17 10.19 12.43
N LEU A 144 12.32 11.37 13.06
CA LEU A 144 11.32 12.45 13.00
C LEU A 144 11.13 12.99 11.58
N ILE A 145 12.22 13.25 10.85
CA ILE A 145 12.16 13.71 9.45
C ILE A 145 11.43 12.68 8.58
N TYR A 146 11.80 11.40 8.68
CA TYR A 146 11.15 10.33 7.92
C TYR A 146 9.68 10.19 8.28
N THR A 147 9.32 10.30 9.57
CA THR A 147 7.93 10.28 10.02
C THR A 147 7.14 11.42 9.40
N GLY A 148 7.68 12.64 9.40
CA GLY A 148 7.09 13.79 8.71
C GLY A 148 6.90 13.57 7.21
N LEU A 149 7.93 13.04 6.53
CA LEU A 149 7.86 12.72 5.09
C LEU A 149 6.81 11.64 4.78
N PHE A 150 6.70 10.62 5.62
CA PHE A 150 5.72 9.55 5.49
C PHE A 150 4.30 10.10 5.63
N MET A 151 4.06 10.95 6.64
CA MET A 151 2.77 11.61 6.84
C MET A 151 2.38 12.51 5.66
N ILE A 152 3.32 13.32 5.15
CA ILE A 152 3.12 14.15 3.95
C ILE A 152 2.80 13.29 2.73
N SER A 153 3.49 12.16 2.57
CA SER A 153 3.27 11.22 1.46
C SER A 153 1.85 10.64 1.52
N TYR A 154 1.38 10.21 2.69
CA TYR A 154 0.02 9.72 2.86
C TYR A 154 -1.04 10.79 2.62
N LEU A 155 -0.86 12.00 3.16
CA LEU A 155 -1.76 13.12 2.87
C LEU A 155 -1.85 13.40 1.37
N TYR A 156 -0.71 13.44 0.68
CA TYR A 156 -0.67 13.60 -0.77
C TYR A 156 -1.41 12.47 -1.49
N ILE A 157 -1.17 11.22 -1.09
CA ILE A 157 -1.81 10.04 -1.67
C ILE A 157 -3.33 10.12 -1.50
N PHE A 158 -3.84 10.40 -0.29
CA PHE A 158 -5.29 10.52 -0.05
C PHE A 158 -5.92 11.63 -0.88
N VAL A 159 -5.31 12.82 -0.90
CA VAL A 159 -5.80 13.95 -1.70
C VAL A 159 -5.82 13.59 -3.19
N LYS A 160 -4.75 12.95 -3.70
CA LYS A 160 -4.66 12.53 -5.09
C LYS A 160 -5.63 11.42 -5.46
N SER A 161 -5.79 10.41 -4.61
CA SER A 161 -6.76 9.34 -4.79
C SER A 161 -8.18 9.90 -4.82
N TYR A 162 -8.52 10.83 -3.92
CA TYR A 162 -9.82 11.50 -3.93
C TYR A 162 -10.04 12.34 -5.19
N GLN A 163 -9.03 13.09 -5.64
CA GLN A 163 -9.10 13.84 -6.90
C GLN A 163 -9.28 12.92 -8.11
N LYS A 164 -8.55 11.80 -8.17
CA LYS A 164 -8.70 10.79 -9.22
C LYS A 164 -10.12 10.21 -9.22
N ALA A 165 -10.65 9.89 -8.05
CA ALA A 165 -12.00 9.37 -7.89
C ALA A 165 -13.07 10.38 -8.34
N LYS A 166 -12.93 11.65 -7.96
CA LYS A 166 -13.80 12.73 -8.47
C LYS A 166 -13.72 12.86 -9.98
N LYS A 167 -12.52 12.77 -10.57
CA LYS A 167 -12.35 12.81 -12.03
C LYS A 167 -13.07 11.65 -12.71
N MET A 168 -12.96 10.45 -12.15
CA MET A 168 -13.63 9.24 -12.65
C MET A 168 -15.15 9.36 -12.67
N VAL A 169 -15.73 10.12 -11.72
CA VAL A 169 -17.19 10.23 -11.55
C VAL A 169 -17.77 11.47 -12.21
N TYR A 170 -17.12 12.62 -12.09
CA TYR A 170 -17.71 13.89 -12.51
C TYR A 170 -17.09 14.46 -13.78
N GLY A 171 -16.08 13.82 -14.36
CA GLY A 171 -15.36 14.35 -15.53
C GLY A 171 -14.65 15.69 -15.29
N THR A 172 -14.70 16.23 -14.06
CA THR A 172 -14.22 17.57 -13.74
C THR A 172 -12.72 17.67 -13.96
N LYS A 173 -12.30 18.58 -14.86
CA LYS A 173 -10.89 18.94 -15.10
C LYS A 173 -10.26 19.48 -13.81
N LYS A 174 -8.96 19.16 -13.63
CA LYS A 174 -8.10 19.52 -12.49
C LYS A 174 -8.35 20.98 -12.02
N LYS A 175 -8.78 21.15 -10.76
CA LYS A 175 -8.22 22.22 -9.93
C LYS A 175 -7.06 21.60 -9.16
N ARG A 176 -5.83 21.90 -9.55
CA ARG A 176 -4.62 21.43 -8.85
C ARG A 176 -4.72 21.96 -7.41
N SER A 177 -4.64 21.11 -6.38
CA SER A 177 -4.65 21.67 -5.02
C SER A 177 -3.41 22.54 -4.82
N SER A 178 -3.54 23.60 -4.04
CA SER A 178 -2.45 24.55 -3.74
C SER A 178 -1.17 23.85 -3.28
N LEU A 179 -1.30 22.82 -2.43
CA LEU A 179 -0.17 21.98 -1.99
C LEU A 179 0.53 21.25 -3.13
N ILE A 180 -0.24 20.67 -4.07
CA ILE A 180 0.31 19.93 -5.23
C ILE A 180 0.96 20.89 -6.23
N GLU A 181 0.43 22.11 -6.32
CA GLU A 181 0.99 23.16 -7.15
C GLU A 181 2.30 23.67 -6.58
N TRP A 182 2.35 23.92 -5.27
CA TRP A 182 3.55 24.29 -4.54
C TRP A 182 4.63 23.21 -4.63
N PHE A 183 4.31 21.95 -4.31
CA PHE A 183 5.28 20.84 -4.37
C PHE A 183 5.80 20.60 -5.78
N SER A 184 4.98 20.84 -6.81
CA SER A 184 5.43 20.73 -8.18
C SER A 184 6.30 21.88 -8.64
N ARG A 185 5.98 23.12 -8.24
CA ARG A 185 6.81 24.29 -8.56
C ARG A 185 8.16 24.17 -7.88
N ASN A 186 8.17 23.65 -6.65
CA ASN A 186 9.37 23.50 -5.84
C ASN A 186 10.03 22.12 -5.98
N ARG A 187 9.57 21.26 -6.91
CA ARG A 187 10.05 19.87 -7.03
C ARG A 187 11.57 19.79 -7.14
N LYS A 188 12.16 20.58 -8.04
CA LYS A 188 13.62 20.61 -8.24
C LYS A 188 14.32 20.99 -6.93
N ASN A 189 13.90 22.05 -6.26
CA ASN A 189 14.50 22.51 -5.01
C ASN A 189 14.35 21.49 -3.88
N ILE A 190 13.18 20.85 -3.76
CA ILE A 190 12.93 19.79 -2.76
C ILE A 190 13.80 18.57 -3.05
N THR A 191 13.89 18.13 -4.31
CA THR A 191 14.70 16.97 -4.68
C THR A 191 16.19 17.26 -4.50
N SER A 192 16.66 18.44 -4.92
CA SER A 192 18.04 18.88 -4.71
C SER A 192 18.37 19.07 -3.23
N PHE A 193 17.44 19.56 -2.41
CA PHE A 193 17.63 19.65 -0.96
C PHE A 193 17.70 18.27 -0.31
N LEU A 194 16.82 17.34 -0.66
CA LEU A 194 16.84 15.97 -0.12
C LEU A 194 18.10 15.21 -0.56
N ILE A 195 18.53 15.36 -1.82
CA ILE A 195 19.79 14.77 -2.32
C ILE A 195 20.99 15.45 -1.66
N GLY A 196 20.97 16.76 -1.47
CA GLY A 196 22.04 17.52 -0.83
C GLY A 196 22.19 17.18 0.64
N VAL A 197 21.10 17.16 1.40
CA VAL A 197 21.10 16.78 2.83
C VAL A 197 21.42 15.30 3.00
N GLY A 198 20.84 14.43 2.18
CA GLY A 198 21.15 12.99 2.22
C GLY A 198 22.60 12.68 1.82
N GLY A 199 23.11 13.37 0.80
CA GLY A 199 24.51 13.27 0.35
C GLY A 199 25.50 13.83 1.36
N LEU A 200 25.19 14.97 1.99
CA LEU A 200 26.01 15.55 3.07
C LEU A 200 25.97 14.69 4.33
N TYR A 201 24.82 14.13 4.70
CA TYR A 201 24.71 13.18 5.80
C TYR A 201 25.55 11.93 5.53
N TYR A 202 25.44 11.35 4.33
CA TYR A 202 26.24 10.20 3.91
C TYR A 202 27.74 10.50 3.95
N LEU A 203 28.17 11.62 3.34
CA LEU A 203 29.57 12.06 3.35
C LEU A 203 30.05 12.28 4.78
N SER A 204 29.25 12.88 5.65
CA SER A 204 29.61 13.10 7.05
C SER A 204 29.81 11.79 7.82
N LYS A 205 29.00 10.75 7.56
CA LYS A 205 29.14 9.43 8.18
C LYS A 205 30.29 8.60 7.63
N VAL A 206 30.64 8.77 6.36
CA VAL A 206 31.81 8.09 5.76
C VAL A 206 33.12 8.73 6.23
N ILE A 207 33.12 10.05 6.46
CA ILE A 207 34.31 10.83 6.81
C ILE A 207 34.56 10.85 8.33
N PHE A 208 33.53 10.84 9.19
CA PHE A 208 33.66 11.00 10.64
C PHE A 208 33.16 9.75 11.43
N MET A 209 34.11 8.86 11.80
CA MET A 209 34.04 7.75 12.82
C MET A 209 33.26 6.46 12.43
N GLU A 210 33.32 5.28 13.09
CA GLU A 210 34.17 4.63 14.12
C GLU A 210 34.33 3.11 13.79
N ALA A 211 33.81 2.63 12.66
CA ALA A 211 33.77 1.19 12.32
C ALA A 211 35.07 0.72 11.65
N ASN A 212 35.54 -0.49 11.96
CA ASN A 212 36.86 -0.99 11.52
C ASN A 212 36.99 -1.29 10.01
N ASP A 213 35.87 -1.45 9.28
CA ASP A 213 35.86 -1.82 7.86
C ASP A 213 34.88 -0.96 7.03
N LEU A 214 35.25 -0.68 5.77
CA LEU A 214 34.51 0.11 4.78
C LEU A 214 33.13 -0.51 4.42
N GLU A 215 33.03 -1.83 4.33
CA GLU A 215 31.79 -2.53 3.98
C GLU A 215 30.73 -2.32 5.07
N THR A 216 31.11 -2.54 6.33
CA THR A 216 30.24 -2.29 7.49
C THR A 216 29.79 -0.83 7.55
N ARG A 217 30.67 0.12 7.17
CA ARG A 217 30.33 1.56 7.09
C ARG A 217 29.30 1.84 5.99
N ILE A 218 29.50 1.28 4.80
CA ILE A 218 28.58 1.47 3.67
C ILE A 218 27.22 0.88 4.03
N ILE A 219 27.18 -0.35 4.55
CA ILE A 219 25.93 -1.02 4.92
C ILE A 219 25.19 -0.24 6.01
N GLY A 220 25.87 0.16 7.09
CA GLY A 220 25.25 0.93 8.17
C GLY A 220 24.73 2.30 7.72
N SER A 221 25.41 2.95 6.78
CA SER A 221 24.94 4.22 6.21
C SER A 221 23.72 4.06 5.30
N LEU A 222 23.62 2.96 4.55
CA LEU A 222 22.48 2.68 3.66
C LEU A 222 21.22 2.26 4.41
N ILE A 223 21.39 1.53 5.52
CA ILE A 223 20.28 1.07 6.37
C ILE A 223 19.44 2.26 6.89
N ASP A 224 20.08 3.39 7.22
CA ASP A 224 19.39 4.61 7.66
C ASP A 224 18.42 5.19 6.60
N PHE A 225 18.55 4.82 5.32
CA PHE A 225 17.68 5.31 4.24
C PHE A 225 16.50 4.36 3.92
N LEU A 226 16.41 3.19 4.55
CA LEU A 226 15.33 2.24 4.30
C LEU A 226 13.91 2.82 4.49
N PRO A 227 13.62 3.68 5.50
CA PRO A 227 12.30 4.31 5.61
C PRO A 227 11.92 5.18 4.41
N LEU A 228 12.89 5.76 3.71
CA LEU A 228 12.66 6.55 2.49
C LEU A 228 12.14 5.66 1.35
N ILE A 229 12.66 4.43 1.23
CA ILE A 229 12.19 3.44 0.25
C ILE A 229 10.72 3.12 0.52
N VAL A 230 10.33 2.96 1.78
CA VAL A 230 8.92 2.73 2.16
C VAL A 230 8.04 3.94 1.82
N CYS A 231 8.53 5.16 2.03
CA CYS A 231 7.82 6.38 1.61
C CYS A 231 7.57 6.36 0.10
N PHE A 232 8.55 5.99 -0.73
CA PHE A 232 8.35 5.87 -2.18
C PHE A 232 7.41 4.73 -2.56
N ALA A 233 7.56 3.56 -1.94
CA ALA A 233 6.70 2.41 -2.18
C ALA A 233 5.23 2.71 -1.81
N SER A 234 4.98 3.59 -0.84
CA SER A 234 3.61 4.00 -0.46
C SER A 234 2.83 4.64 -1.62
N PHE A 235 3.50 5.24 -2.61
CA PHE A 235 2.84 5.81 -3.79
C PHE A 235 2.14 4.75 -4.67
N SER A 236 2.49 3.47 -4.54
CA SER A 236 1.73 2.36 -5.15
C SER A 236 0.24 2.37 -4.73
N PHE A 237 -0.09 2.95 -3.57
CA PHE A 237 -1.46 3.10 -3.09
C PHE A 237 -2.33 3.97 -4.00
N LEU A 238 -1.73 4.86 -4.80
CA LEU A 238 -2.45 5.60 -5.85
C LEU A 238 -3.03 4.68 -6.94
N TYR A 239 -2.38 3.54 -7.19
CA TYR A 239 -2.84 2.51 -8.10
C TYR A 239 -3.89 1.63 -7.42
N PHE A 240 -3.59 1.09 -6.23
CA PHE A 240 -4.53 0.22 -5.51
C PHE A 240 -5.87 0.90 -5.22
N ASN A 241 -5.87 2.16 -4.76
CA ASN A 241 -7.10 2.93 -4.61
C ASN A 241 -7.87 3.11 -5.93
N SER A 242 -7.15 3.32 -7.04
CA SER A 242 -7.79 3.43 -8.35
C SER A 242 -8.47 2.11 -8.76
N VAL A 243 -7.85 0.97 -8.46
CA VAL A 243 -8.41 -0.35 -8.73
C VAL A 243 -9.62 -0.62 -7.83
N ALA A 244 -9.52 -0.33 -6.53
CA ALA A 244 -10.62 -0.51 -5.56
C ALA A 244 -11.86 0.33 -5.90
N ILE A 245 -11.67 1.56 -6.40
CA ILE A 245 -12.78 2.43 -6.80
C ILE A 245 -13.42 1.93 -8.10
N ARG A 246 -12.61 1.47 -9.07
CA ARG A 246 -13.13 0.85 -10.30
C ARG A 246 -13.87 -0.45 -10.01
N SER A 247 -13.37 -1.29 -9.13
CA SER A 247 -14.04 -2.53 -8.73
C SER A 247 -15.35 -2.23 -7.99
N TYR A 248 -15.41 -1.16 -7.18
CA TYR A 248 -16.65 -0.68 -6.59
C TYR A 248 -17.70 -0.32 -7.63
N TYR A 249 -17.37 0.49 -8.65
CA TYR A 249 -18.36 0.83 -9.69
C TYR A 249 -18.73 -0.35 -10.59
N LEU A 250 -17.76 -1.20 -10.90
CA LEU A 250 -18.01 -2.43 -11.64
C LEU A 250 -19.00 -3.32 -10.87
N TYR A 251 -18.89 -3.40 -9.55
CA TYR A 251 -19.85 -4.12 -8.71
C TYR A 251 -21.21 -3.40 -8.61
N LYS A 252 -21.21 -2.10 -8.34
CA LYS A 252 -22.44 -1.30 -8.17
C LYS A 252 -23.32 -1.33 -9.42
N TYR A 253 -22.71 -1.27 -10.61
CA TYR A 253 -23.39 -1.23 -11.91
C TYR A 253 -23.13 -2.49 -12.73
N SER A 254 -22.98 -3.63 -12.05
CA SER A 254 -22.55 -4.91 -12.64
C SER A 254 -23.37 -5.31 -13.86
N GLU A 255 -24.70 -5.27 -13.78
CA GLU A 255 -25.57 -5.68 -14.89
C GLU A 255 -25.50 -4.73 -16.09
N GLN A 256 -25.36 -3.43 -15.84
CA GLN A 256 -25.25 -2.43 -16.91
C GLN A 256 -23.90 -2.57 -17.63
N PHE A 257 -22.81 -2.81 -16.90
CA PHE A 257 -21.52 -3.11 -17.50
C PHE A 257 -21.52 -4.44 -18.26
N ARG A 258 -22.18 -5.47 -17.72
CA ARG A 258 -22.33 -6.76 -18.40
C ARG A 258 -23.01 -6.59 -19.76
N GLN A 259 -24.14 -5.88 -19.79
CA GLN A 259 -24.89 -5.61 -21.02
C GLN A 259 -24.07 -4.76 -22.00
N LYS A 260 -23.42 -3.70 -21.51
CA LYS A 260 -22.52 -2.85 -22.32
C LYS A 260 -21.41 -3.66 -23.00
N PHE A 261 -20.79 -4.59 -22.29
CA PHE A 261 -19.68 -5.39 -22.81
C PHE A 261 -20.15 -6.67 -23.53
N GLY A 262 -21.45 -6.93 -23.61
CA GLY A 262 -21.99 -8.12 -24.29
C GLY A 262 -21.52 -9.44 -23.68
N VAL A 263 -21.28 -9.50 -22.36
CA VAL A 263 -20.78 -10.70 -21.68
C VAL A 263 -21.94 -11.54 -21.14
N ASP A 264 -21.87 -12.86 -21.30
CA ASP A 264 -22.88 -13.77 -20.78
C ASP A 264 -22.94 -13.78 -19.25
N LYS A 265 -24.15 -13.94 -18.70
CA LYS A 265 -24.38 -13.99 -17.25
C LYS A 265 -23.53 -15.06 -16.56
N LYS A 266 -23.39 -16.23 -17.20
CA LYS A 266 -22.59 -17.34 -16.67
C LYS A 266 -21.11 -16.98 -16.54
N ASP A 267 -20.55 -16.24 -17.50
CA ASP A 267 -19.15 -15.81 -17.43
C ASP A 267 -18.95 -14.64 -16.49
N TRP A 268 -19.92 -13.73 -16.44
CA TRP A 268 -19.88 -12.54 -15.62
C TRP A 268 -20.04 -12.84 -14.13
N TYR A 269 -21.09 -13.57 -13.75
CA TYR A 269 -21.40 -13.88 -12.36
C TYR A 269 -20.85 -15.25 -11.93
N GLY A 270 -20.69 -16.20 -12.84
CA GLY A 270 -20.20 -17.53 -12.53
C GLY A 270 -21.27 -18.61 -12.67
N GLU A 271 -20.81 -19.86 -12.65
CA GLU A 271 -21.62 -21.03 -13.03
C GLU A 271 -22.78 -21.34 -12.08
N LYS A 272 -22.72 -20.87 -10.83
CA LYS A 272 -23.74 -21.08 -9.80
C LYS A 272 -24.55 -19.81 -9.51
N TYR A 273 -24.53 -18.82 -10.40
CA TYR A 273 -25.38 -17.64 -10.26
C TYR A 273 -26.86 -18.02 -10.42
N GLN A 274 -27.72 -17.66 -9.46
CA GLN A 274 -29.13 -18.07 -9.41
C GLN A 274 -30.15 -17.00 -9.80
N GLY A 275 -29.70 -15.84 -10.29
CA GLY A 275 -30.61 -14.74 -10.67
C GLY A 275 -30.93 -13.84 -9.50
#